data_AF-A0A4Q4D1R8-F1
#
_entry.id   AF-A0A4Q4D1R8-F1
#
_cell.length_a   1.000
_cell.length_b   1.000
_cell.length_c   1.000
_cell.angle_alpha   90.00
_cell.angle_beta   90.00
_cell.angle_gamma   90.00
#
_symmetry.space_group_name_H-M   'P 1'
#
loop_
_entity.id
_entity.type
_entity.pdbx_description
1 polymer ?
#
loop_
_entity_poly.entity_id
_entity_poly.type
_entity_poly.pdbx_seq_one_letter_code
_entity_poly.pdbx_strand_id
1 'polypeptide(L)'
;EYDLEEVLTQLSIGEAIVTVMNEKGAPTPVAWTRLRAPQGSMSPTPAAQIEATVTASPLMVTYGTAVNPPSAAEDLQAQQQATQAQKDADESAERTRKEAERLEKEAGRTTRSTGSRRTTRSTSRGQSTLDKAVGEASRTLAREIVKNLFKRRR
;
A
#
# COMPACT_ATOMS: atom_id res chain seq x y z
N GLU A 1 -36.58 -45.29 -45.76
CA GLU A 1 -35.39 -44.53 -45.28
C GLU A 1 -35.31 -43.22 -46.03
N TYR A 2 -34.71 -42.20 -45.43
CA TYR A 2 -34.45 -40.94 -46.09
C TYR A 2 -33.14 -41.04 -46.87
N ASP A 3 -33.10 -40.48 -48.09
CA ASP A 3 -31.84 -40.23 -48.78
C ASP A 3 -31.20 -38.97 -48.20
N LEU A 4 -30.11 -39.15 -47.45
CA LEU A 4 -29.44 -38.05 -46.76
C LEU A 4 -28.83 -37.04 -47.72
N GLU A 5 -28.33 -37.47 -48.89
CA GLU A 5 -27.69 -36.58 -49.85
C GLU A 5 -28.72 -35.61 -50.44
N GLU A 6 -29.89 -36.12 -50.79
CA GLU A 6 -30.98 -35.30 -51.31
C GLU A 6 -31.58 -34.41 -50.21
N VAL A 7 -31.93 -34.99 -49.05
CA VAL A 7 -32.63 -34.27 -47.99
C VAL A 7 -31.79 -33.13 -47.41
N LEU A 8 -30.47 -33.31 -47.26
CA LEU A 8 -29.60 -32.24 -46.76
C LEU A 8 -29.59 -31.01 -47.68
N THR A 9 -29.81 -31.18 -48.98
CA THR A 9 -29.88 -30.07 -49.94
C THR A 9 -31.24 -29.37 -49.98
N GLN A 10 -32.29 -30.02 -49.45
CA GLN A 10 -33.67 -29.51 -49.46
C GLN A 10 -34.07 -28.82 -48.15
N LEU A 11 -33.26 -28.92 -47.09
CA LEU A 11 -33.57 -28.33 -45.79
C LEU A 11 -33.66 -26.80 -45.84
N SER A 12 -34.71 -26.27 -45.24
CA SER A 12 -34.91 -24.83 -45.09
C SER A 12 -34.45 -24.32 -43.72
N ILE A 13 -34.38 -22.99 -43.56
CA ILE A 13 -34.03 -22.36 -42.28
C ILE A 13 -35.03 -22.80 -41.19
N GLY A 14 -34.51 -23.24 -40.04
CA GLY A 14 -35.32 -23.73 -38.93
C GLY A 14 -35.67 -25.21 -39.02
N GLU A 15 -35.01 -25.96 -39.91
CA GLU A 15 -35.15 -27.40 -40.02
C GLU A 15 -33.80 -28.09 -39.80
N ALA A 16 -33.83 -29.27 -39.20
CA ALA A 16 -32.63 -30.05 -38.93
C ALA A 16 -32.90 -31.55 -39.02
N ILE A 17 -31.86 -32.29 -39.37
CA ILE A 17 -31.84 -33.74 -39.28
C ILE A 17 -31.26 -34.10 -37.92
N VAL A 18 -32.07 -34.77 -37.11
CA VAL A 18 -31.73 -35.12 -35.72
C VAL A 18 -31.70 -36.63 -35.57
N THR A 19 -30.68 -37.13 -34.89
CA THR A 19 -30.62 -38.50 -34.38
C THR A 19 -30.58 -38.46 -32.86
N VAL A 20 -31.12 -39.49 -32.23
CA VAL A 20 -30.98 -39.70 -30.79
C VAL A 20 -30.23 -40.99 -30.55
N MET A 21 -29.65 -41.15 -29.35
CA MET A 21 -29.01 -42.40 -28.97
C MET A 21 -30.04 -43.35 -28.38
N ASN A 22 -29.96 -44.63 -28.73
CA ASN A 22 -30.74 -45.67 -28.07
C ASN A 22 -30.12 -46.05 -26.71
N GLU A 23 -30.79 -46.93 -25.95
CA GLU A 23 -30.34 -47.36 -24.61
C GLU A 23 -28.95 -48.01 -24.57
N LYS A 24 -28.49 -48.53 -25.71
CA LYS A 24 -27.16 -49.13 -25.88
C LYS A 24 -26.13 -48.12 -26.39
N GLY A 25 -26.52 -46.86 -26.57
CA GLY A 25 -25.67 -45.79 -27.07
C GLY A 25 -25.45 -45.79 -28.58
N ALA A 26 -26.18 -46.59 -29.36
CA ALA A 26 -26.12 -46.53 -30.82
C ALA A 26 -27.09 -45.46 -31.36
N PRO A 27 -26.70 -44.70 -32.40
CA PRO A 27 -27.58 -43.71 -33.00
C PRO A 27 -28.80 -44.38 -33.65
N THR A 28 -29.98 -43.81 -33.45
CA THR A 28 -31.22 -44.23 -34.11
C THR A 28 -31.29 -43.68 -35.53
N PRO A 29 -32.17 -44.23 -36.39
CA PRO A 29 -32.46 -43.64 -37.69
C PRO A 29 -32.80 -42.14 -37.58
N VAL A 30 -32.35 -41.38 -38.58
CA VAL A 30 -32.48 -39.93 -38.68
C VAL A 30 -33.94 -39.47 -38.84
N ALA A 31 -34.27 -38.31 -38.27
CA ALA A 31 -35.58 -37.68 -38.41
C ALA A 31 -35.47 -36.20 -38.83
N TRP A 32 -36.27 -35.79 -39.81
CA TRP A 32 -36.47 -34.39 -40.17
C TRP A 32 -37.32 -33.71 -39.11
N THR A 33 -36.74 -32.73 -38.42
CA THR A 33 -37.35 -32.05 -37.28
C THR A 33 -37.34 -30.53 -37.50
N ARG A 34 -38.43 -29.86 -37.14
CA ARG A 34 -38.48 -28.39 -37.11
C ARG A 34 -37.92 -27.89 -35.78
N LEU A 35 -36.99 -26.94 -35.85
CA LEU A 35 -36.34 -26.33 -34.69
C LEU A 35 -36.96 -24.98 -34.35
N ARG A 36 -37.20 -24.76 -33.06
CA ARG A 36 -37.56 -23.45 -32.54
C ARG A 36 -36.30 -22.58 -32.45
N ALA A 37 -36.40 -21.32 -32.89
CA ALA A 37 -35.30 -20.37 -32.78
C ALA A 37 -34.92 -20.10 -31.32
N PRO A 38 -33.62 -19.99 -31.00
CA PRO A 38 -33.16 -19.62 -29.67
C PRO A 38 -33.73 -18.26 -29.27
N GLN A 39 -34.22 -18.16 -28.03
CA GLN A 39 -34.76 -16.91 -27.49
C GLN A 39 -33.70 -16.10 -26.72
N GLY A 40 -32.52 -16.67 -26.51
CA GLY A 40 -31.39 -16.01 -25.86
C GLY A 40 -30.54 -15.25 -26.86
N SER A 41 -29.95 -14.15 -26.41
CA SER A 41 -28.90 -13.43 -27.15
C SER A 41 -27.53 -13.80 -26.59
N MET A 42 -26.55 -14.01 -27.48
CA MET A 42 -25.13 -14.14 -27.13
C MET A 42 -24.42 -12.78 -27.07
N SER A 43 -25.15 -11.68 -27.32
CA SER A 43 -24.58 -10.33 -27.23
C SER A 43 -24.21 -9.97 -25.79
N PRO A 44 -23.16 -9.14 -25.58
CA PRO A 44 -22.85 -8.60 -24.27
C PRO A 44 -24.07 -7.92 -23.63
N THR A 45 -24.31 -8.20 -22.37
CA THR A 45 -25.41 -7.58 -21.62
C THR A 45 -25.15 -6.08 -21.43
N PRO A 46 -26.13 -5.19 -21.68
CA PRO A 46 -25.98 -3.76 -21.43
C PRO A 46 -25.63 -3.46 -19.97
N ALA A 47 -24.71 -2.51 -19.74
CA ALA A 47 -24.24 -2.17 -18.39
C ALA A 47 -25.37 -1.85 -17.40
N ALA A 48 -26.39 -1.10 -17.84
CA ALA A 48 -27.54 -0.76 -17.00
C ALA A 48 -28.33 -1.98 -16.51
N GLN A 49 -28.43 -3.04 -17.32
CA GLN A 49 -29.11 -4.27 -16.91
C GLN A 49 -28.28 -5.04 -15.88
N ILE A 50 -26.95 -5.03 -16.02
CA ILE A 50 -26.03 -5.64 -15.06
C ILE A 50 -26.16 -4.92 -13.71
N GLU A 51 -26.07 -3.59 -13.69
CA GLU A 51 -26.18 -2.79 -12.47
C GLU A 51 -27.52 -2.99 -11.76
N ALA A 52 -28.63 -2.97 -12.50
CA ALA A 52 -29.95 -3.22 -11.94
C ALA A 52 -30.06 -4.63 -11.32
N THR A 53 -29.53 -5.64 -12.00
CA THR A 53 -29.52 -7.02 -11.52
C THR A 53 -28.67 -7.19 -10.26
N VAL A 54 -27.48 -6.57 -10.23
CA VAL A 54 -26.58 -6.60 -9.07
C VAL A 54 -27.24 -5.90 -7.87
N THR A 55 -27.83 -4.73 -8.09
CA THR A 55 -28.48 -3.95 -7.02
C THR A 55 -29.72 -4.66 -6.45
N ALA A 56 -30.46 -5.39 -7.27
CA ALA A 56 -31.60 -6.19 -6.84
C ALA A 56 -31.21 -7.47 -6.06
N SER A 57 -29.92 -7.81 -6.00
CA SER A 57 -29.46 -9.04 -5.36
C SER A 57 -29.71 -9.02 -3.84
N PRO A 58 -30.28 -10.07 -3.25
CA PRO A 58 -30.39 -10.21 -1.79
C PRO A 58 -29.03 -10.17 -1.08
N LEU A 59 -27.96 -10.52 -1.80
CA LEU A 59 -26.59 -10.53 -1.30
C LEU A 59 -25.94 -9.14 -1.25
N MET A 60 -26.60 -8.12 -1.79
CA MET A 60 -26.04 -6.78 -1.87
C MET A 60 -25.77 -6.18 -0.48
N VAL A 61 -26.52 -6.58 0.54
CA VAL A 61 -26.31 -6.13 1.93
C VAL A 61 -24.97 -6.62 2.48
N THR A 62 -24.59 -7.87 2.18
CA THR A 62 -23.37 -8.50 2.72
C THR A 62 -22.16 -8.26 1.83
N TYR A 63 -22.33 -8.32 0.51
CA TYR A 63 -21.26 -8.34 -0.47
C TYR A 63 -21.24 -7.14 -1.41
N GLY A 64 -22.12 -6.16 -1.22
CA GLY A 64 -22.24 -5.01 -2.12
C GLY A 64 -21.06 -4.04 -2.05
N THR A 65 -20.36 -4.00 -0.91
CA THR A 65 -19.18 -3.16 -0.74
C THR A 65 -17.92 -3.89 -1.19
N ALA A 66 -17.24 -3.37 -2.20
CA ALA A 66 -15.92 -3.87 -2.59
C ALA A 66 -14.91 -3.60 -1.47
N VAL A 67 -14.36 -4.67 -0.89
CA VAL A 67 -13.29 -4.59 0.11
C VAL A 67 -11.99 -5.05 -0.56
N ASN A 68 -10.98 -4.17 -0.57
CA ASN A 68 -9.63 -4.51 -1.01
C ASN A 68 -8.70 -4.56 0.21
N PRO A 69 -8.48 -5.74 0.83
CA PRO A 69 -7.54 -5.86 1.94
C PRO A 69 -6.09 -5.66 1.45
N PRO A 70 -5.19 -5.15 2.31
CA PRO A 70 -3.78 -5.03 1.96
C PRO A 70 -3.21 -6.39 1.59
N SER A 71 -2.41 -6.42 0.53
CA SER A 71 -1.74 -7.62 0.08
C SER A 71 -0.55 -7.96 0.98
N ALA A 72 -0.20 -9.24 1.05
CA ALA A 72 0.97 -9.68 1.82
C ALA A 72 2.28 -8.99 1.39
N ALA A 73 2.39 -8.60 0.11
CA ALA A 73 3.53 -7.88 -0.41
C ALA A 73 3.60 -6.44 0.14
N GLU A 74 2.45 -5.75 0.21
CA GLU A 74 2.35 -4.41 0.78
C GLU A 74 2.67 -4.41 2.28
N ASP A 75 2.17 -5.41 3.01
CA ASP A 75 2.46 -5.58 4.43
C ASP A 75 3.94 -5.85 4.69
N LEU A 76 4.57 -6.71 3.89
CA LEU A 76 5.99 -7.03 4.01
C LEU A 76 6.86 -5.82 3.67
N GLN A 77 6.50 -5.07 2.62
CA GLN A 77 7.18 -3.83 2.26
C GLN A 77 7.05 -2.79 3.39
N ALA A 78 5.86 -2.64 3.98
CA ALA A 78 5.64 -1.73 5.09
C ALA A 78 6.51 -2.10 6.31
N GLN A 79 6.63 -3.39 6.63
CA GLN A 79 7.51 -3.88 7.71
C GLN A 79 8.99 -3.59 7.43
N GLN A 80 9.45 -3.82 6.20
CA GLN A 80 10.83 -3.51 5.81
C GLN A 80 11.11 -2.01 5.90
N GLN A 81 10.19 -1.17 5.43
CA GLN A 81 10.32 0.29 5.52
C GLN A 81 10.35 0.77 6.98
N ALA A 82 9.49 0.22 7.83
CA ALA A 82 9.48 0.54 9.26
C ALA A 82 10.80 0.13 9.94
N THR A 83 11.33 -1.05 9.60
CA THR A 83 12.63 -1.53 10.11
C THR A 83 13.78 -0.65 9.63
N GLN A 84 13.78 -0.26 8.36
CA GLN A 84 14.81 0.62 7.81
C GLN A 84 14.77 2.00 8.44
N ALA A 85 13.58 2.58 8.60
CA ALA A 85 13.42 3.88 9.25
C ALA A 85 13.89 3.88 10.71
N GLN A 86 13.72 2.77 11.44
CA GLN A 86 14.28 2.62 12.79
C GLN A 86 15.81 2.58 12.78
N LYS A 87 16.40 1.79 11.87
CA LYS A 87 17.86 1.72 11.73
C LYS A 87 18.47 3.07 11.38
N ASP A 88 17.87 3.79 10.43
CA ASP A 88 18.33 5.12 10.02
C ASP A 88 18.22 6.14 11.17
N ALA A 89 17.15 6.05 11.97
CA ALA A 89 16.97 6.88 13.16
C ALA A 89 18.03 6.59 14.23
N ASP A 90 18.31 5.33 14.52
CA ASP A 90 19.32 4.91 15.51
C ASP A 90 20.74 5.31 15.07
N GLU A 91 21.09 5.14 13.79
CA GLU A 91 22.37 5.59 13.25
C GLU A 91 22.54 7.11 13.33
N SER A 92 21.48 7.87 13.03
CA SER A 92 21.51 9.33 13.14
C SER A 92 21.68 9.80 14.59
N ALA A 93 21.03 9.11 15.55
CA ALA A 93 21.17 9.37 16.97
C ALA A 93 22.58 9.03 17.50
N GLU A 94 23.21 7.96 16.99
CA GLU A 94 24.60 7.66 17.31
C GLU A 94 25.59 8.67 16.74
N ARG A 95 25.40 9.10 15.48
CA ARG A 95 26.28 10.09 14.83
C ARG A 95 26.23 11.43 15.58
N THR A 96 25.04 11.90 15.93
CA THR A 96 24.88 13.14 16.71
C THR A 96 25.48 13.03 18.11
N ARG A 97 25.38 11.88 18.78
CA ARG A 97 26.06 11.63 20.07
C ARG A 97 27.58 11.64 19.94
N LYS A 98 28.14 10.97 18.94
CA LYS A 98 29.59 10.92 18.69
C LYS A 98 30.15 12.30 18.33
N GLU A 99 29.39 13.09 17.58
CA GLU A 99 29.77 14.46 17.22
C GLU A 99 29.73 15.39 18.43
N ALA A 100 28.69 15.30 19.28
CA ALA A 100 28.63 16.03 20.54
C ALA A 100 29.79 15.69 21.48
N GLU A 101 30.13 14.40 21.61
CA GLU A 101 31.26 13.94 22.44
C GLU A 101 32.61 14.42 21.90
N ARG A 102 32.79 14.49 20.57
CA ARG A 102 33.98 15.05 19.93
C ARG A 102 34.12 16.54 20.21
N LEU A 103 33.05 17.31 20.05
CA LEU A 103 33.03 18.74 20.32
C LEU A 103 33.33 19.03 21.80
N GLU A 104 32.82 18.21 22.72
CA GLU A 104 33.11 18.32 24.16
C GLU A 104 34.58 17.98 24.48
N LYS A 105 35.15 16.95 23.85
CA LYS A 105 36.58 16.59 23.97
C LYS A 105 37.49 17.67 23.39
N GLU A 106 37.11 18.32 22.31
CA GLU A 106 37.86 19.43 21.72
C GLU A 106 37.80 20.69 22.61
N ALA A 107 36.62 21.06 23.12
CA ALA A 107 36.46 22.16 24.08
C ALA A 107 37.24 21.92 25.40
N GLY A 108 37.32 20.67 25.86
CA GLY A 108 38.15 20.29 27.01
C GLY A 108 39.66 20.35 26.75
N ARG A 109 40.11 20.23 25.49
CA ARG A 109 41.54 20.38 25.12
C ARG A 109 41.97 21.84 25.00
N THR A 110 41.10 22.72 24.49
CA THR A 110 41.43 24.15 24.34
C THR A 110 41.53 24.87 25.69
N THR A 111 40.70 24.48 26.66
CA THR A 111 40.74 24.98 28.04
C THR A 111 41.94 24.43 28.83
N ARG A 112 42.46 23.25 28.46
CA ARG A 112 43.66 22.66 29.09
C ARG A 112 44.98 23.19 28.51
N SER A 113 45.01 23.56 27.23
CA SER A 113 46.22 24.17 26.62
C SER A 113 46.41 25.65 26.97
N THR A 114 45.38 26.32 27.47
CA THR A 114 45.46 27.69 28.02
C THR A 114 45.86 27.73 29.51
N GLY A 115 45.94 26.57 30.17
CA GLY A 115 46.29 26.45 31.60
C GLY A 115 47.78 26.24 31.93
N SER A 116 48.67 26.16 30.94
CA SER A 116 50.11 25.94 31.18
C SER A 116 51.00 26.98 30.48
N ARG A 117 50.78 28.25 30.81
CA ARG A 117 51.84 29.27 30.79
C ARG A 117 51.77 30.09 32.05
N ARG A 118 52.63 29.70 32.99
CA ARG A 118 53.00 30.38 34.22
C ARG A 118 53.30 31.86 33.94
N THR A 119 52.63 32.79 34.62
CA THR A 119 53.27 33.99 35.19
C THR A 119 52.30 34.77 36.08
N THR A 120 52.81 35.08 37.26
CA THR A 120 52.34 36.08 38.21
C THR A 120 51.99 37.41 37.53
N ARG A 121 50.84 38.01 37.85
CA ARG A 121 50.68 39.46 38.16
C ARG A 121 49.18 39.85 38.27
N SER A 122 48.88 40.48 39.41
CA SER A 122 47.80 41.44 39.71
C SER A 122 46.32 41.04 39.55
N THR A 123 45.66 41.06 40.71
CA THR A 123 44.31 41.59 40.95
C THR A 123 43.79 42.59 39.91
N SER A 124 42.64 42.33 39.30
CA SER A 124 41.49 43.28 39.27
C SER A 124 40.24 42.65 38.64
N ARG A 125 39.13 42.79 39.37
CA ARG A 125 37.75 43.10 38.92
C ARG A 125 37.34 42.78 37.47
N GLY A 126 36.25 42.00 37.37
CA GLY A 126 35.26 42.16 36.30
C GLY A 126 34.58 40.87 35.85
N GLN A 127 33.63 40.34 36.63
CA GLN A 127 32.67 39.36 36.09
C GLN A 127 31.68 40.11 35.18
N SER A 128 31.74 39.88 33.87
CA SER A 128 30.78 40.38 32.89
C SER A 128 29.40 39.76 33.15
N THR A 129 28.44 40.61 33.50
CA THR A 129 27.01 40.25 33.64
C THR A 129 26.36 39.87 32.31
N LEU A 130 27.03 40.17 31.19
CA LEU A 130 26.59 39.86 29.82
C LEU A 130 26.74 38.37 29.45
N ASP A 131 27.77 37.67 29.94
CA ASP A 131 27.97 36.24 29.63
C ASP A 131 26.94 35.32 30.30
N LYS A 132 26.41 35.73 31.46
CA LYS A 132 25.33 34.99 32.14
C LYS A 132 23.99 35.16 31.44
N ALA A 133 23.72 36.32 30.83
CA ALA A 133 22.47 36.57 30.10
C ALA A 133 22.38 35.76 28.78
N VAL A 134 23.50 35.54 28.09
CA VAL A 134 23.55 34.74 26.85
C VAL A 134 23.42 33.23 27.13
N GLY A 135 23.96 32.76 28.25
CA GLY A 135 23.84 31.35 28.68
C GLY A 135 22.43 30.94 29.13
N GLU A 136 21.63 31.86 29.65
CA GLU A 136 20.26 31.58 30.11
C GLU A 136 19.20 31.73 28.99
N ALA A 137 19.40 32.69 28.07
CA ALA A 137 18.51 32.88 26.92
C ALA A 137 18.60 31.72 25.89
N SER A 138 19.75 31.04 25.80
CA SER A 138 19.97 29.93 24.88
C SER A 138 19.34 28.60 25.37
N ARG A 139 19.36 28.35 26.69
CA ARG A 139 18.80 27.11 27.29
C ARG A 139 17.27 27.06 27.24
N THR A 140 16.61 28.21 27.23
CA THR A 140 15.14 28.31 27.20
C THR A 140 14.60 28.04 25.79
N LEU A 141 15.22 28.60 24.75
CA LEU A 141 14.88 28.32 23.36
C LEU A 141 15.07 26.84 22.99
N ALA A 142 16.15 26.21 23.48
CA ALA A 142 16.42 24.78 23.24
C ALA A 142 15.34 23.87 23.86
N ARG A 143 14.86 24.17 25.07
CA ARG A 143 13.79 23.38 25.73
C ARG A 143 12.44 23.51 25.03
N GLU A 144 12.14 24.67 24.46
CA GLU A 144 10.85 24.90 23.82
C GLU A 144 10.73 24.18 22.46
N ILE A 145 11.82 24.14 21.70
CA ILE A 145 11.89 23.40 20.43
C ILE A 145 11.71 21.90 20.66
N VAL A 146 12.35 21.33 21.69
CA VAL A 146 12.22 19.91 22.04
C VAL A 146 10.79 19.58 22.50
N LYS A 147 10.13 20.48 23.23
CA LYS A 147 8.76 20.27 23.72
C LYS A 147 7.72 20.33 22.60
N ASN A 148 7.90 21.20 21.60
CA ASN A 148 7.01 21.28 20.44
C ASN A 148 7.22 20.11 19.46
N LEU A 149 8.42 19.53 19.39
CA LEU A 149 8.69 18.36 18.57
C LEU A 149 8.04 17.08 19.13
N PHE A 150 7.92 16.95 20.46
CA PHE A 150 7.34 15.76 21.11
C PHE A 150 5.82 15.81 21.34
N LYS A 151 5.15 16.95 21.17
CA LYS A 151 3.69 17.09 21.42
C LYS A 151 2.81 16.67 20.23
N ARG A 152 3.37 16.43 19.04
CA ARG A 152 2.61 16.10 17.80
C ARG A 152 2.31 14.59 17.61
N ARG A 153 2.47 13.77 18.65
CA ARG A 153 2.08 12.35 18.66
C ARG A 153 1.24 12.03 19.90
N ARG A 154 -0.02 12.47 19.89
CA ARG A 154 -1.15 11.83 20.54
C ARG A 154 -2.40 12.12 19.72
#